data_AF-A0A7X5WTS9-F1
#
_entry.id   AF-A0A7X5WTS9-F1
#
_cell.length_a   1.000
_cell.length_b   1.000
_cell.length_c   1.000
_cell.angle_alpha   90.00
_cell.angle_beta   90.00
_cell.angle_gamma   90.00
#
_symmetry.space_group_name_H-M   'P 1'
#
loop_
_entity.id
_entity.type
_entity.pdbx_description
1 polymer ?
#
loop_
_entity_poly.entity_id
_entity_poly.type
_entity_poly.pdbx_seq_one_letter_code
_entity_poly.pdbx_strand_id
1 'polypeptide(L)'
;EWEIETTDEAVADLLKVEILDPTLCGRFVATVLRDITIGSSPAWMANRLTALGMRPINSIVDISNYVMLELGQPNHTFDLATIPDGHLRVRRAAEGETLVTLDG
;
A
#
# COMPACT_ATOMS: atom_id res chain seq x y z
N GLU A 1 -16.38 -12.55 14.73
CA GLU A 1 -16.50 -11.15 14.31
C GLU A 1 -15.17 -10.49 14.64
N TRP A 2 -14.57 -9.77 13.70
CA TRP A 2 -13.31 -9.06 13.95
C TRP A 2 -13.69 -7.63 14.31
N GLU A 3 -13.30 -7.20 15.50
CA GLU A 3 -13.49 -5.82 15.92
C GLU A 3 -12.33 -5.00 15.36
N ILE A 4 -12.64 -3.98 14.56
CA ILE A 4 -11.65 -3.08 13.98
C ILE A 4 -11.76 -1.78 14.78
N GLU A 5 -10.72 -1.48 15.55
CA GLU A 5 -10.60 -0.18 16.18
C GLU A 5 -10.35 0.88 15.10
N THR A 6 -11.17 1.92 15.10
CA THR A 6 -11.03 3.08 14.22
C THR A 6 -10.85 4.32 15.06
N THR A 7 -10.11 5.30 14.53
CA THR A 7 -9.89 6.59 15.18
C THR A 7 -10.66 7.67 14.45
N ASP A 8 -11.10 8.72 15.17
CA ASP A 8 -11.76 9.89 14.57
C ASP A 8 -10.80 10.80 13.79
N GLU A 9 -9.49 10.53 13.85
CA GLU A 9 -8.49 11.29 13.10
C GLU A 9 -8.65 11.10 11.60
N ALA A 10 -8.72 12.22 10.87
CA ALA A 10 -8.88 12.16 9.43
C ALA A 10 -7.57 11.73 8.77
N VAL A 11 -7.66 10.83 7.79
CA VAL A 11 -6.50 10.47 6.94
C VAL A 11 -5.86 11.72 6.32
N ALA A 12 -6.65 12.74 5.99
CA ALA A 12 -6.15 13.99 5.41
C ALA A 12 -5.23 14.80 6.34
N ASP A 13 -5.31 14.57 7.67
CA ASP A 13 -4.43 15.21 8.66
C ASP A 13 -3.06 14.49 8.75
N LEU A 14 -3.01 13.22 8.32
CA LEU A 14 -1.82 12.36 8.38
C LEU A 14 -1.11 12.22 7.02
N LEU A 15 -1.90 12.17 5.95
CA LEU A 15 -1.46 11.89 4.59
C LEU A 15 -2.26 12.73 3.60
N LYS A 16 -1.58 13.68 2.98
CA LYS A 16 -2.11 14.41 1.83
C LYS A 16 -1.86 13.61 0.55
N VAL A 17 -2.91 13.40 -0.23
CA VAL A 17 -2.81 12.84 -1.59
C VAL A 17 -3.23 13.92 -2.58
N GLU A 18 -2.34 14.22 -3.52
CA GLU A 18 -2.57 15.20 -4.59
C GLU A 18 -2.42 14.52 -5.95
N ILE A 19 -3.47 14.57 -6.77
CA ILE A 19 -3.45 14.08 -8.14
C ILE A 19 -3.16 15.27 -9.07
N LEU A 20 -1.97 15.30 -9.65
CA LEU A 20 -1.53 16.38 -10.54
C LEU A 20 -1.87 16.11 -12.01
N ASP A 21 -2.11 14.85 -12.40
CA ASP A 21 -2.59 14.49 -13.74
C ASP A 21 -3.88 13.63 -13.67
N PRO A 22 -5.06 14.28 -13.55
CA PRO A 22 -6.34 13.58 -13.48
C PRO A 22 -6.72 12.86 -14.79
N THR A 23 -6.02 13.12 -15.90
CA THR A 23 -6.28 12.43 -17.18
C THR A 23 -5.75 11.00 -17.17
N LEU A 24 -4.69 10.74 -16.38
CA LEU A 24 -4.12 9.40 -16.19
C LEU A 24 -4.61 8.73 -14.91
N CYS A 25 -4.92 9.51 -13.87
CA CYS A 25 -5.40 9.00 -12.60
C CYS A 25 -6.65 9.75 -12.17
N GLY A 26 -7.83 9.21 -12.47
CA GLY A 26 -9.09 9.85 -12.07
C GLY A 26 -9.38 9.75 -10.57
N ARG A 27 -8.76 8.79 -9.87
CA ARG A 27 -8.97 8.57 -8.43
C ARG A 27 -7.77 7.87 -7.79
N PHE A 28 -7.38 8.37 -6.63
CA PHE A 28 -6.42 7.75 -5.72
C PHE A 28 -7.02 7.79 -4.31
N VAL A 29 -7.03 6.66 -3.63
CA VAL A 29 -7.58 6.51 -2.28
C VAL A 29 -6.53 5.91 -1.38
N ALA A 30 -6.45 6.40 -0.16
CA ALA A 30 -5.53 5.92 0.86
C ALA A 30 -6.28 5.72 2.18
N THR A 31 -5.81 4.76 2.95
CA THR A 31 -6.16 4.58 4.36
C THR A 31 -4.86 4.49 5.15
N VAL A 32 -4.89 4.94 6.41
CA VAL A 32 -3.73 4.87 7.29
C VAL A 32 -4.01 3.83 8.36
N LEU A 33 -3.11 2.84 8.45
CA LEU A 33 -3.12 1.83 9.49
C LEU A 33 -1.96 2.11 10.45
N ARG A 34 -2.23 2.13 11.76
CA ARG A 34 -1.23 2.41 12.80
C ARG A 34 -1.05 1.21 13.71
N ASP A 35 0.03 1.25 14.49
CA ASP A 35 0.37 0.25 15.50
C ASP A 35 0.49 -1.18 14.92
N ILE A 36 0.97 -1.24 13.68
CA ILE A 36 1.16 -2.48 12.94
C ILE A 36 2.46 -3.15 13.35
N THR A 37 2.36 -4.40 13.80
CA THR A 37 3.52 -5.26 14.01
C THR A 37 3.79 -6.09 12.77
N ILE A 38 4.93 -5.85 12.12
CA ILE A 38 5.35 -6.64 10.95
C ILE A 38 5.94 -7.97 11.44
N GLY A 39 5.36 -9.07 10.99
CA GLY A 39 5.87 -10.42 11.22
C GLY A 39 5.65 -11.34 10.02
N SER A 40 5.87 -12.64 10.22
CA SER A 40 5.54 -13.66 9.23
C SER A 40 4.03 -13.78 9.03
N SER A 41 3.61 -14.04 7.80
CA SER A 41 2.21 -14.27 7.47
C SER A 41 1.68 -15.57 8.07
N PRO A 42 0.39 -15.63 8.45
CA PRO A 42 -0.25 -16.88 8.82
C PRO A 42 -0.10 -17.94 7.73
N ALA A 43 0.12 -19.20 8.12
CA ALA A 43 0.43 -20.29 7.19
C ALA A 43 -0.61 -20.45 6.08
N TRP A 44 -1.90 -20.25 6.38
CA TRP A 44 -2.98 -20.35 5.39
C TRP A 44 -2.84 -19.31 4.27
N MET A 45 -2.38 -18.09 4.58
CA MET A 45 -2.20 -17.00 3.63
C MET A 45 -0.96 -17.24 2.78
N ALA A 46 0.16 -17.58 3.43
CA ALA A 46 1.41 -17.92 2.76
C ALA A 46 1.24 -19.09 1.78
N ASN A 47 0.50 -20.12 2.16
CA ASN A 47 0.21 -21.28 1.31
C ASN A 47 -0.64 -20.90 0.10
N ARG A 48 -1.66 -20.05 0.27
CA ARG A 48 -2.50 -19.57 -0.84
C ARG A 48 -1.71 -18.74 -1.83
N LEU A 49 -0.86 -17.83 -1.35
CA LEU A 49 0.03 -17.02 -2.20
C LEU A 49 1.00 -17.92 -2.98
N THR A 50 1.62 -18.88 -2.31
CA THR A 50 2.54 -19.84 -2.95
C THR A 50 1.85 -20.66 -4.03
N ALA A 51 0.63 -21.14 -3.77
CA ALA A 51 -0.16 -21.90 -4.75
C ALA A 51 -0.53 -21.08 -5.99
N LEU A 52 -0.55 -19.75 -5.88
CA LEU A 52 -0.78 -18.81 -6.97
C LEU A 52 0.52 -18.25 -7.58
N GLY A 53 1.68 -18.84 -7.24
CA GLY A 53 2.98 -18.51 -7.82
C GLY A 53 3.67 -17.29 -7.21
N MET A 54 3.17 -16.76 -6.07
CA MET A 54 3.81 -15.66 -5.35
C MET A 54 4.66 -16.19 -4.19
N ARG A 55 5.85 -15.60 -4.00
CA ARG A 55 6.69 -15.87 -2.82
C ARG A 55 6.21 -15.00 -1.64
N PRO A 56 5.81 -15.60 -0.50
CA PRO A 56 5.51 -14.84 0.72
C PRO A 56 6.72 -14.03 1.20
N ILE A 57 6.50 -12.81 1.68
CA ILE A 57 7.52 -11.86 2.12
C ILE A 57 7.36 -11.55 3.62
N ASN A 58 6.23 -10.93 3.99
CA ASN A 58 5.83 -10.65 5.37
C ASN A 58 4.33 -10.36 5.41
N SER A 59 3.76 -10.32 6.61
CA SER A 59 2.33 -10.07 6.86
C SER A 59 1.72 -8.89 6.09
N ILE A 60 2.47 -7.80 5.86
CA ILE A 60 1.97 -6.58 5.21
C ILE A 60 2.03 -6.66 3.69
N VAL A 61 3.16 -7.12 3.15
CA VAL A 61 3.30 -7.35 1.71
C VAL A 61 2.34 -8.45 1.25
N ASP A 62 2.21 -9.49 2.07
CA ASP A 62 1.40 -10.66 1.74
C ASP A 62 -0.09 -10.37 1.80
N ILE A 63 -0.58 -9.59 2.79
CA ILE A 63 -2.01 -9.22 2.82
C ILE A 63 -2.38 -8.33 1.63
N SER A 64 -1.50 -7.41 1.23
CA SER A 64 -1.66 -6.59 0.02
C SER A 64 -1.82 -7.47 -1.22
N ASN A 65 -0.92 -8.43 -1.41
CA ASN A 65 -0.96 -9.39 -2.52
C ASN A 65 -2.19 -10.31 -2.45
N TYR A 66 -2.54 -10.77 -1.26
CA TYR A 66 -3.66 -11.66 -1.03
C TYR A 66 -4.98 -11.00 -1.42
N VAL A 67 -5.25 -9.78 -0.92
CA VAL A 67 -6.45 -9.02 -1.25
C VAL A 67 -6.46 -8.60 -2.72
N MET A 68 -5.31 -8.26 -3.30
CA MET A 68 -5.19 -8.00 -4.73
C MET A 68 -5.66 -9.19 -5.56
N LEU A 69 -5.22 -10.41 -5.20
CA LEU A 69 -5.62 -11.65 -5.89
C LEU A 69 -7.09 -12.01 -5.66
N GLU A 70 -7.61 -11.75 -4.45
CA GLU A 70 -9.01 -12.04 -4.09
C GLU A 70 -10.01 -11.11 -4.78
N LEU A 71 -9.72 -9.81 -4.84
CA LEU A 71 -10.63 -8.78 -5.34
C LEU A 71 -10.29 -8.29 -6.76
N GLY A 72 -9.15 -8.70 -7.31
CA GLY A 72 -8.66 -8.21 -8.60
C GLY A 72 -8.25 -6.73 -8.59
N GLN A 73 -8.01 -6.14 -7.41
CA GLN A 73 -7.67 -4.72 -7.24
C GLN A 73 -6.22 -4.57 -6.74
N PRO A 74 -5.28 -4.16 -7.61
CA PRO A 74 -3.94 -3.80 -7.18
C PRO A 74 -3.96 -2.69 -6.13
N ASN A 75 -3.08 -2.84 -5.14
CA ASN A 75 -2.87 -1.87 -4.08
C ASN A 75 -1.38 -1.86 -3.70
N HIS A 76 -0.98 -0.90 -2.88
CA HIS A 76 0.40 -0.80 -2.39
C HIS A 76 0.42 -0.26 -0.97
N THR A 77 1.28 -0.82 -0.14
CA THR A 77 1.50 -0.39 1.24
C THR A 77 2.75 0.48 1.31
N PHE A 78 2.59 1.75 1.67
CA PHE A 78 3.70 2.67 1.93
C PHE A 78 3.98 2.75 3.43
N ASP A 79 5.26 2.87 3.81
CA ASP A 79 5.63 3.26 5.16
C ASP A 79 5.45 4.78 5.30
N LEU A 80 4.44 5.20 6.08
CA LEU A 80 4.09 6.61 6.27
C LEU A 80 5.28 7.42 6.81
N ALA A 81 6.12 6.83 7.66
CA ALA A 81 7.28 7.52 8.23
C ALA A 81 8.34 7.86 7.17
N THR A 82 8.32 7.20 6.01
CA THR A 82 9.24 7.45 4.90
C THR A 82 8.70 8.42 3.86
N ILE A 83 7.44 8.86 3.98
CA ILE A 83 6.83 9.82 3.06
C ILE A 83 7.17 11.24 3.54
N PRO A 84 7.98 12.00 2.77
CA PRO A 84 8.31 13.37 3.13
C PRO A 84 7.04 14.22 3.27
N ASP A 85 6.95 14.94 4.39
CA ASP A 85 5.82 15.82 4.73
C ASP A 85 4.44 15.12 4.72
N GLY A 86 4.39 13.78 4.75
CA GLY A 86 3.15 13.03 4.59
C GLY A 86 2.41 13.38 3.29
N HIS A 87 3.13 13.68 2.20
CA HIS A 87 2.52 14.18 0.97
C HIS A 87 2.84 13.30 -0.25
N LEU A 88 1.84 12.56 -0.73
CA LEU A 88 1.92 11.79 -1.98
C LEU A 88 1.39 12.60 -3.15
N ARG A 89 2.24 12.80 -4.15
CA ARG A 89 1.87 13.45 -5.41
C ARG A 89 1.84 12.43 -6.55
N VAL A 90 0.67 12.22 -7.13
CA VAL A 90 0.48 11.37 -8.30
C VAL A 90 0.68 12.24 -9.55
N ARG A 91 1.82 12.07 -10.22
CA ARG A 91 2.22 12.85 -11.39
C ARG A 91 2.97 12.01 -12.40
N ARG A 92 3.14 12.55 -13.61
CA ARG A 92 4.11 12.03 -14.57
C ARG A 92 5.53 12.24 -14.05
N ALA A 93 6.43 11.36 -14.48
CA ALA A 93 7.86 11.58 -14.34
C ALA A 93 8.27 12.83 -15.15
N ALA A 94 9.24 13.57 -14.64
CA ALA A 94 9.90 14.64 -15.37
C ALA A 94 10.91 14.06 -16.37
N GLU A 95 11.26 14.84 -17.39
CA GLU A 95 12.31 14.45 -18.34
C GLU A 95 13.65 14.27 -17.61
N GLY A 96 14.29 13.12 -17.82
CA GLY A 96 15.55 12.77 -17.15
C GLY A 96 15.41 12.37 -15.68
N GLU A 97 14.20 12.24 -15.14
CA GLU A 97 13.99 11.78 -13.77
C GLU A 97 14.39 10.31 -13.61
N THR A 98 15.10 10.00 -12.52
CA THR A 98 15.53 8.66 -12.17
C THR A 98 14.91 8.21 -10.86
N LEU A 99 14.64 6.91 -10.76
CA LEU A 99 14.11 6.27 -9.56
C LEU A 99 14.77 4.90 -9.41
N VAL A 100 15.31 4.62 -8.23
CA VAL A 100 15.72 3.26 -7.86
C VAL A 100 14.46 2.51 -7.44
N THR A 101 14.20 1.39 -8.10
CA THR A 101 13.04 0.53 -7.80
C THR A 101 13.40 -0.52 -6.74
N LEU A 102 12.41 -1.28 -6.28
CA LEU A 102 12.62 -2.34 -5.29
C LEU A 102 13.59 -3.43 -5.76
N ASP A 103 13.79 -3.57 -7.07
CA ASP A 103 14.65 -4.58 -7.65
C ASP A 103 16.15 -4.21 -7.59
N GLY A 104 16.48 -2.97 -7.23
CA GLY A 104 17.85 -2.45 -7.12
C GLY A 104 18.38 -1.86 -8.41
#